data_AF-A0A174W4F0-F1
#
_entry.id   AF-A0A174W4F0-F1
#
_cell.length_a   1.000
_cell.length_b   1.000
_cell.length_c   1.000
_cell.angle_alpha   90.00
_cell.angle_beta   90.00
_cell.angle_gamma   90.00
#
_symmetry.space_group_name_H-M   'P 1'
#
loop_
_entity.id
_entity.type
_entity.pdbx_description
1 polymer ?
#
loop_
_entity_poly.entity_id
_entity_poly.type
_entity_poly.pdbx_seq_one_letter_code
_entity_poly.pdbx_strand_id
1 'polypeptide(L)' 'MYEGYAEAFGSRRNAMLRMKEVWFYLIHLFGDSQRHAKAIRKARDTGEYESAVTAVFRELELLPELRPEW' A
#
# COMPACT_ATOMS: atom_id res chain seq x y z
N MET A 1 11.02 9.63 2.32
CA MET A 1 9.70 10.06 1.79
C MET A 1 8.56 9.87 2.79
N TYR A 2 8.56 8.80 3.59
CA TYR A 2 7.53 8.53 4.61
C TYR A 2 7.55 9.51 5.80
N GLU A 3 8.72 9.97 6.24
CA GLU A 3 8.83 10.91 7.39
C GLU A 3 8.16 12.27 7.13
N GLY A 4 8.32 12.84 5.93
CA GLY A 4 7.63 14.10 5.59
C GLY A 4 6.10 13.98 5.51
N TYR A 5 5.59 12.78 5.25
CA TYR A 5 4.15 12.49 5.32
C TYR A 5 3.68 12.31 6.77
N ALA A 6 4.50 11.71 7.64
CA ALA A 6 4.16 11.54 9.06
C ALA A 6 4.09 12.89 9.81
N GLU A 7 4.97 13.84 9.48
CA GLU A 7 4.94 15.21 10.01
C GLU A 7 3.70 16.00 9.56
N ALA A 8 3.31 15.90 8.28
CA ALA A 8 2.16 16.64 7.74
C ALA A 8 0.81 16.25 8.35
N PHE A 9 0.67 15.02 8.88
CA PHE A 9 -0.58 14.50 9.45
C PHE A 9 -0.59 14.42 10.98
N GLY A 10 0.52 14.74 11.65
CA GLY A 10 0.64 14.70 13.11
C GLY A 10 0.43 13.32 13.76
N SER A 11 0.31 12.25 12.97
CA SER A 11 0.12 10.88 13.46
C SER A 11 0.44 9.85 12.37
N ARG A 12 1.40 8.97 12.68
CA ARG A 12 1.78 7.83 11.83
C ARG A 12 0.60 6.88 11.53
N ARG A 13 -0.33 6.74 12.49
CA ARG A 13 -1.53 5.92 12.32
C ARG A 13 -2.51 6.52 11.32
N ASN A 14 -2.72 7.84 11.37
CA ASN A 14 -3.59 8.52 10.41
C ASN A 14 -2.99 8.50 9.01
N ALA A 15 -1.68 8.73 8.89
CA ALA A 15 -0.96 8.61 7.62
C ALA A 15 -1.11 7.21 7.01
N MET A 16 -0.96 6.14 7.80
CA MET A 16 -1.19 4.77 7.35
C MET A 16 -2.62 4.54 6.83
N LEU A 17 -3.65 5.01 7.54
CA LEU A 17 -5.04 4.85 7.10
C LEU A 17 -5.28 5.53 5.75
N ARG A 18 -4.78 6.76 5.57
CA ARG A 18 -4.84 7.47 4.28
C ARG A 18 -4.08 6.73 3.19
N MET A 19 -2.90 6.18 3.49
CA MET A 19 -2.14 5.42 2.51
C MET A 19 -2.81 4.11 2.09
N LYS A 20 -3.55 3.45 2.98
CA LYS A 20 -4.36 2.29 2.59
C LYS A 20 -5.40 2.64 1.54
N GLU A 21 -6.00 3.83 1.61
CA GLU A 21 -6.92 4.30 0.58
C GLU A 21 -6.20 4.57 -0.75
N VAL A 22 -4.99 5.14 -0.71
CA VAL A 22 -4.18 5.31 -1.93
C VAL A 22 -3.84 3.94 -2.55
N TRP A 23 -3.49 2.96 -1.72
CA TRP A 23 -3.18 1.60 -2.16
C TRP A 23 -4.36 0.85 -2.76
N PHE A 24 -5.60 1.23 -2.45
CA PHE A 24 -6.78 0.70 -3.16
C PHE A 24 -6.66 0.94 -4.67
N TYR A 25 -6.09 2.07 -5.09
CA TYR A 25 -5.88 2.37 -6.50
C TYR A 25 -4.55 1.80 -7.02
N LEU A 26 -3.44 2.02 -6.31
CA LEU A 26 -2.09 1.67 -6.79
C LEU A 26 -1.87 0.17 -6.98
N ILE A 27 -2.57 -0.69 -6.24
CA ILE A 27 -2.34 -2.13 -6.27
C ILE A 27 -2.65 -2.77 -7.64
N HIS A 28 -3.47 -2.10 -8.46
CA HIS A 28 -3.83 -2.51 -9.83
C HIS A 28 -2.74 -2.24 -10.87
N LEU A 29 -1.66 -1.57 -10.47
CA LEU A 29 -0.45 -1.45 -11.29
C LEU A 29 0.39 -2.75 -11.25
N PHE A 30 0.06 -3.68 -10.36
CA PHE A 30 0.77 -4.94 -10.16
C PHE A 30 -0.13 -6.12 -10.56
N GLY A 31 0.47 -7.13 -11.21
CA GLY A 31 -0.21 -8.38 -11.53
C GLY A 31 -0.45 -9.25 -10.30
N ASP A 32 -1.51 -10.06 -10.31
CA ASP A 32 -1.83 -11.06 -9.27
C ASP A 32 -1.82 -10.52 -7.82
N SER A 33 -2.19 -9.25 -7.67
CA SER A 33 -1.92 -8.46 -6.46
C SER A 33 -2.94 -8.66 -5.31
N GLN A 34 -3.98 -9.48 -5.51
CA GLN A 34 -5.10 -9.69 -4.58
C GLN A 34 -4.66 -10.09 -3.16
N ARG A 35 -3.66 -10.98 -3.04
CA ARG A 35 -3.10 -11.40 -1.76
C ARG A 35 -2.47 -10.21 -1.02
N HIS A 36 -1.70 -9.39 -1.73
CA HIS A 36 -1.01 -8.23 -1.18
C HIS A 36 -1.97 -7.08 -0.87
N ALA A 37 -2.95 -6.83 -1.74
CA ALA A 37 -4.04 -5.88 -1.50
C ALA A 37 -4.73 -6.15 -0.15
N LYS A 38 -5.03 -7.43 0.11
CA LYS A 38 -5.64 -7.88 1.37
C LYS A 38 -4.71 -7.67 2.58
N ALA A 39 -3.41 -7.90 2.42
CA ALA A 39 -2.43 -7.67 3.49
C ALA A 39 -2.35 -6.19 3.86
N ILE A 40 -2.20 -5.30 2.88
CA ILE A 40 -2.19 -3.84 3.08
C ILE A 40 -3.48 -3.38 3.76
N ARG A 41 -4.65 -3.85 3.27
CA ARG A 41 -5.94 -3.49 3.86
C ARG A 41 -6.06 -3.93 5.32
N LYS A 42 -5.51 -5.09 5.68
CA LYS A 42 -5.62 -5.68 7.03
C LYS A 42 -4.56 -5.24 8.04
N ALA A 43 -3.49 -4.56 7.62
CA ALA A 43 -2.43 -4.11 8.52
C ALA A 43 -2.97 -3.30 9.73
N ARG A 44 -2.55 -3.62 10.94
CA ARG A 44 -3.07 -3.03 12.18
C ARG A 44 -2.20 -1.89 12.70
N ASP A 45 -0.93 -1.95 12.37
CA ASP A 45 0.09 -0.96 12.70
C ASP A 45 0.99 -0.66 11.50
N THR A 46 1.86 0.32 11.68
CA THR A 46 2.75 0.81 10.63
C THR A 46 3.78 -0.23 10.21
N GLY A 47 4.23 -1.11 11.10
CA GLY A 47 5.20 -2.15 10.76
C GLY A 47 4.57 -3.22 9.86
N GLU A 48 3.36 -3.67 10.18
CA GLU A 48 2.58 -4.57 9.32
C GLU A 48 2.31 -3.93 7.95
N TYR A 49 1.97 -2.64 7.92
CA TYR A 49 1.72 -1.90 6.69
C TYR A 49 2.98 -1.76 5.81
N GLU A 50 4.10 -1.32 6.40
CA GLU A 50 5.37 -1.15 5.69
C GLU A 50 5.89 -2.49 5.16
N SER A 51 5.74 -3.56 5.92
CA SER A 51 6.11 -4.92 5.50
C SER A 51 5.25 -5.39 4.33
N ALA A 52 3.93 -5.17 4.37
CA ALA A 52 3.02 -5.53 3.30
C ALA A 52 3.31 -4.77 2.01
N VAL A 53 3.61 -3.47 2.10
CA VAL A 53 4.00 -2.63 0.96
C VAL A 53 5.35 -3.07 0.39
N THR A 54 6.33 -3.38 1.25
CA THR A 54 7.63 -3.87 0.81
C THR A 54 7.51 -5.20 0.06
N ALA A 55 6.62 -6.09 0.53
CA ALA A 55 6.34 -7.35 -0.16
C ALA A 55 5.77 -7.13 -1.57
N VAL A 56 4.94 -6.10 -1.79
CA VAL A 56 4.44 -5.77 -3.14
C VAL A 56 5.57 -5.49 -4.10
N PHE A 57 6.48 -4.58 -3.74
CA PHE A 57 7.59 -4.21 -4.62
C PHE A 57 8.62 -5.34 -4.80
N ARG A 58 8.69 -6.28 -3.86
CA ARG A 58 9.61 -7.41 -3.92
C ARG A 58 9.07 -8.59 -4.71
N GLU A 59 7.77 -8.87 -4.57
CA GLU A 59 7.15 -10.11 -5.05
C GLU A 59 6.30 -9.91 -6.30
N LEU A 60 5.83 -8.69 -6.57
CA LEU A 60 4.99 -8.41 -7.73
C LEU A 60 5.74 -7.59 -8.78
N GLU A 61 5.47 -7.92 -10.04
CA GLU A 61 5.96 -7.14 -11.18
C GLU A 61 4.98 -6.00 -11.51
N LEU A 62 5.57 -4.88 -11.93
CA LEU A 62 4.80 -3.75 -12.47
C LEU A 62 4.28 -4.12 -13.86
N LEU A 63 2.98 -3.95 -14.08
CA LEU A 63 2.37 -4.18 -15.37
C LEU A 63 2.65 -3.01 -16.32
N PRO A 64 2.78 -3.28 -17.64
CA PRO A 64 2.94 -2.22 -18.65
C PRO A 64 1.70 -1.32 -18.76
N GLU A 65 0.53 -1.82 -18.35
CA GLU A 65 -0.74 -1.11 -18.38
C GLU A 65 -1.51 -1.37 -17.07
N LEU A 66 -2.26 -0.35 -16.62
CA LEU A 66 -3.13 -0.44 -15.45
C LEU A 66 -4.28 -1.43 -15.71
N ARG A 67 -4.49 -2.39 -14.81
CA ARG A 67 -5.60 -3.36 -14.89
C ARG A 67 -6.54 -3.23 -13.69
N PRO A 68 -7.50 -2.29 -13.72
CA PRO A 68 -8.48 -2.17 -12.65
C PRO A 68 -9.54 -3.28 -12.76
N GLU A 69 -9.98 -3.82 -11.62
CA GLU A 69 -11.07 -4.80 -11.53
C GLU A 69 -12.38 -4.19 -11.00
N TRP A 70 -12.50 -2.85 -10.99
CA TRP A 70 -13.64 -2.08 -10.46
C TRP A 70 -14.48 -1.43 -11.56
#